data_AF-A0AAD9ILC2-F1
#
_entry.id   AF-A0AAD9ILC2-F1
#
_cell.length_a   1.000
_cell.length_b   1.000
_cell.length_c   1.000
_cell.angle_alpha   90.00
_cell.angle_beta   90.00
_cell.angle_gamma   90.00
#
_symmetry.space_group_name_H-M   'P 1'
#
loop_
_entity.id
_entity.type
_entity.pdbx_description
1 polymer ?
#
loop_
_entity_poly.entity_id
_entity_poly.type
_entity_poly.pdbx_seq_one_letter_code
_entity_poly.pdbx_strand_id
1 'polypeptide(L)'
;MRTDEFIKEILLGGFHTFHAVFLILLALGIALFVSVIRSRPKGSTVLLLGPSGAGKTTLLHRLQHGGTLNGTVTSMEPREVATGLAGDTEVMARPVTLVDVPGHLRVRDAWTGWVKDTQGIVFVVDATDFLPHKTSIAEQLYDVLAHPVIQQNRIPILLACNKIDMGLKAHSVDFIRKRLEKELDQVCGGLNGRA
;
A
#
# COMPACT_ATOMS: atom_id res chain seq x y z
N MET A 1 10.20 -54.99 45.21
CA MET A 1 11.19 -53.90 45.02
C MET A 1 11.26 -53.41 43.58
N ARG A 2 11.38 -54.28 42.55
CA ARG A 2 11.49 -53.83 41.15
C ARG A 2 10.18 -53.29 40.53
N THR A 3 9.02 -53.68 41.07
CA THR A 3 7.70 -53.23 40.61
C THR A 3 7.33 -51.82 41.07
N ASP A 4 7.77 -51.42 42.27
CA ASP A 4 7.46 -50.11 42.84
C ASP A 4 8.29 -48.97 42.20
N GLU A 5 9.53 -49.26 41.79
CA GLU A 5 10.34 -48.34 40.98
C GLU A 5 9.76 -48.13 39.58
N PHE A 6 9.25 -49.20 38.95
CA PHE A 6 8.66 -49.13 37.62
C PHE A 6 7.35 -48.32 37.61
N ILE A 7 6.53 -48.46 38.66
CA ILE A 7 5.31 -47.66 38.84
C ILE A 7 5.65 -46.18 39.07
N LYS A 8 6.72 -45.88 39.82
CA LYS A 8 7.19 -44.50 40.04
C LYS A 8 7.73 -43.86 38.76
N GLU A 9 8.46 -44.58 37.91
CA GLU A 9 8.91 -44.06 36.61
C GLU A 9 7.75 -43.75 35.66
N ILE A 10 6.74 -44.62 35.60
CA ILE A 10 5.55 -44.40 34.76
C ILE A 10 4.74 -43.21 35.27
N LEU A 11 4.57 -43.07 36.58
CA LEU A 11 3.85 -41.94 37.19
C LEU A 11 4.62 -40.61 37.03
N LEU A 12 5.94 -40.60 37.25
CA LEU A 12 6.75 -39.38 37.06
C LEU A 12 6.84 -38.98 35.58
N GLY A 13 7.06 -39.94 34.68
CA GLY A 13 7.11 -39.71 33.23
C GLY A 13 5.76 -39.25 32.65
N GLY A 14 4.67 -39.82 33.18
CA GLY A 14 3.31 -39.35 32.89
C GLY A 14 3.12 -37.89 33.34
N PHE A 15 3.49 -37.55 34.57
CA PHE A 15 3.33 -36.18 35.06
C PHE A 15 4.13 -35.15 34.25
N HIS A 16 5.35 -35.51 33.84
CA HIS A 16 6.21 -34.65 33.03
C HIS A 16 5.65 -34.43 31.61
N THR A 17 5.06 -35.47 31.00
CA THR A 17 4.44 -35.37 29.68
C THR A 17 3.13 -34.56 29.73
N PHE A 18 2.31 -34.73 30.77
CA PHE A 18 1.12 -33.89 30.98
C PHE A 18 1.50 -32.41 31.18
N HIS A 19 2.54 -32.11 31.97
CA HIS A 19 3.01 -30.75 32.17
C HIS A 19 3.55 -30.12 30.87
N ALA A 20 4.30 -30.88 30.07
CA ALA A 20 4.81 -30.43 28.79
C ALA A 20 3.67 -30.13 27.79
N VAL A 21 2.67 -31.01 27.70
CA VAL A 21 1.50 -30.80 26.84
C VAL A 21 0.69 -29.57 27.29
N PHE A 22 0.51 -29.40 28.60
CA PHE A 22 -0.18 -28.23 29.15
C PHE A 22 0.54 -26.91 28.81
N LEU A 23 1.87 -26.86 28.93
CA LEU A 23 2.66 -25.68 28.56
C LEU A 23 2.59 -25.38 27.06
N ILE A 24 2.57 -26.40 26.20
CA ILE A 24 2.42 -26.22 24.74
C ILE A 24 1.03 -25.67 24.41
N LEU A 25 -0.03 -26.22 25.01
CA LEU A 25 -1.40 -25.71 24.81
C LEU A 25 -1.56 -24.28 25.34
N LEU A 26 -0.95 -23.96 26.48
CA LEU A 26 -0.93 -22.60 27.02
C LEU A 26 -0.18 -21.64 26.08
N ALA A 27 0.98 -22.04 25.56
CA ALA A 27 1.75 -21.22 24.63
C ALA A 27 1.01 -20.99 23.31
N LEU A 28 0.35 -22.02 22.75
CA LEU A 28 -0.50 -21.90 21.57
C LEU A 28 -1.71 -20.99 21.85
N GLY A 29 -2.35 -21.13 23.01
CA GLY A 29 -3.46 -20.28 23.44
C GLY A 29 -3.06 -18.81 23.57
N ILE A 30 -1.91 -18.53 24.21
CA ILE A 30 -1.36 -17.18 24.32
C ILE A 30 -0.98 -16.63 22.94
N ALA A 31 -0.36 -17.43 22.08
CA ALA A 31 0.01 -17.01 20.72
C ALA A 31 -1.24 -16.65 19.89
N LEU A 32 -2.31 -17.46 19.97
CA LEU A 32 -3.59 -17.18 19.32
C LEU A 32 -4.25 -15.93 19.91
N PHE A 33 -4.28 -15.79 21.24
CA PHE A 33 -4.84 -14.64 21.93
C PHE A 33 -4.11 -13.33 21.56
N VAL A 34 -2.77 -13.36 21.55
CA VAL A 34 -1.93 -12.24 21.09
C VAL A 34 -2.19 -11.94 19.61
N SER A 35 -2.33 -12.96 18.75
CA SER A 35 -2.63 -12.77 17.32
C SER A 35 -4.00 -12.09 17.10
N VAL A 36 -5.01 -12.49 17.87
CA VAL A 36 -6.36 -11.91 17.82
C VAL A 36 -6.35 -10.46 18.32
N ILE A 37 -5.68 -10.18 19.44
CA ILE A 37 -5.60 -8.82 20.00
C ILE A 37 -4.71 -7.90 19.16
N ARG A 38 -3.71 -8.44 18.47
CA ARG A 38 -2.81 -7.68 17.58
C ARG A 38 -3.43 -7.41 16.21
N SER A 39 -4.65 -7.89 15.93
CA SER A 39 -5.40 -7.51 14.73
C SER A 39 -5.73 -6.03 14.80
N ARG A 40 -4.82 -5.20 14.27
CA ARG A 40 -4.99 -3.75 14.20
C ARG A 40 -6.23 -3.46 13.35
N PRO A 41 -7.03 -2.45 13.72
CA PRO A 41 -8.04 -1.93 12.81
C PRO A 41 -7.32 -1.59 11.50
N LYS A 42 -7.75 -2.21 10.40
CA LYS A 42 -7.24 -1.88 9.07
C LYS A 42 -7.54 -0.40 8.87
N GLY A 43 -6.52 0.40 8.58
CA GLY A 43 -6.70 1.81 8.24
C GLY A 43 -7.69 1.97 7.08
N SER A 44 -8.16 3.17 6.80
CA SER A 44 -9.03 3.44 5.66
C SER A 44 -8.39 4.43 4.69
N THR A 45 -7.06 4.47 4.67
CA THR A 45 -6.30 5.48 3.92
C THR A 45 -5.99 5.02 2.49
N VAL A 46 -6.23 5.90 1.52
CA VAL A 46 -5.82 5.74 0.12
C VAL A 46 -4.85 6.85 -0.24
N LEU A 47 -3.66 6.49 -0.72
CA LEU A 47 -2.62 7.45 -1.09
C LEU A 47 -2.73 7.81 -2.58
N LEU A 48 -2.65 9.10 -2.89
CA LEU A 48 -2.48 9.60 -4.24
C LEU A 48 -1.01 9.92 -4.46
N LEU A 49 -0.35 9.10 -5.29
CA LEU A 49 1.08 9.21 -5.61
C LEU A 49 1.28 9.48 -7.11
N GLY A 50 2.50 9.84 -7.51
CA GLY A 50 2.88 10.08 -8.91
C GLY A 50 3.59 11.41 -9.14
N PRO A 51 4.08 11.67 -10.37
CA PRO A 51 4.90 12.83 -10.70
C PRO A 51 4.17 14.15 -10.46
N SER A 52 4.93 15.23 -10.22
CA SER A 52 4.39 16.58 -10.17
C SER A 52 3.66 16.94 -11.47
N GLY A 53 2.53 17.66 -11.37
CA GLY A 53 1.74 18.02 -12.56
C GLY A 53 0.83 16.93 -13.13
N ALA A 54 0.88 15.69 -12.62
CA ALA A 54 -0.01 14.60 -13.04
C ALA A 54 -1.50 14.84 -12.76
N GLY A 55 -1.83 15.78 -11.86
CA GLY A 55 -3.20 16.14 -11.51
C GLY A 55 -3.76 15.45 -10.27
N LYS A 56 -2.90 14.96 -9.36
CA LYS A 56 -3.28 14.36 -8.07
C LYS A 56 -4.21 15.27 -7.24
N THR A 57 -3.82 16.52 -7.04
CA THR A 57 -4.61 17.52 -6.31
C THR A 57 -5.96 17.81 -6.99
N THR A 58 -5.98 17.86 -8.33
CA THR A 58 -7.21 18.04 -9.11
C THR A 58 -8.14 16.84 -8.98
N LEU A 59 -7.58 15.62 -8.97
CA LEU A 59 -8.32 14.38 -8.73
C LEU A 59 -8.93 14.37 -7.32
N LEU A 60 -8.12 14.70 -6.31
CA LEU A 60 -8.57 14.80 -4.92
C LEU A 60 -9.74 15.78 -4.77
N HIS A 61 -9.61 16.96 -5.37
CA HIS A 61 -10.67 17.97 -5.31
C HIS A 61 -11.95 17.52 -6.02
N ARG A 62 -11.84 16.90 -7.20
CA ARG A 62 -13.00 16.37 -7.95
C ARG A 62 -13.75 15.33 -7.12
N LEU A 63 -13.03 14.46 -6.42
CA LEU A 63 -13.63 13.45 -5.54
C LEU A 63 -14.34 14.05 -4.31
N GLN A 64 -13.88 15.20 -3.83
CA GLN A 64 -14.49 15.86 -2.66
C GLN A 64 -15.72 16.70 -2.99
N HIS A 65 -15.68 17.46 -4.08
CA HIS A 65 -16.67 18.51 -4.35
C HIS A 65 -17.53 18.23 -5.59
N GLY A 66 -17.31 17.11 -6.30
CA GLY A 66 -18.04 16.75 -7.51
C GLY A 66 -17.86 17.69 -8.71
N GLY A 67 -17.00 18.73 -8.59
CA GLY A 67 -16.81 19.78 -9.58
C GLY A 67 -15.37 19.87 -10.14
N THR A 68 -15.25 20.37 -11.36
CA THR A 68 -13.97 20.62 -12.05
C THR A 68 -13.36 21.94 -11.59
N LEU A 69 -12.16 21.92 -10.99
CA LEU A 69 -11.40 23.14 -10.71
C LEU A 69 -10.62 23.63 -11.92
N ASN A 70 -10.65 24.94 -12.14
CA ASN A 70 -9.79 25.66 -13.07
C ASN A 70 -8.49 26.08 -12.34
N GLY A 71 -7.44 25.27 -12.50
CA GLY A 71 -6.09 25.58 -12.01
C GLY A 71 -5.82 25.10 -10.58
N THR A 72 -4.80 24.25 -10.42
CA THR A 72 -4.25 23.86 -9.13
C THR A 72 -2.75 24.16 -9.12
N VAL A 73 -2.25 24.70 -8.01
CA VAL A 73 -0.81 24.88 -7.78
C VAL A 73 -0.20 23.58 -7.28
N THR A 74 1.07 23.32 -7.59
CA THR A 74 1.78 22.13 -7.09
C THR A 74 1.82 22.14 -5.55
N SER A 75 1.20 21.14 -4.92
CA SER A 75 1.20 21.04 -3.45
C SER A 75 2.62 20.78 -2.93
N MET A 76 3.03 21.55 -1.92
CA MET A 76 4.31 21.40 -1.22
C MET A 76 4.18 20.64 0.10
N GLU A 77 2.95 20.43 0.58
CA GLU A 77 2.64 19.70 1.80
C GLU A 77 1.61 18.59 1.54
N PRO A 78 1.71 17.43 2.23
CA PRO A 78 0.71 16.36 2.16
C PRO A 78 -0.65 16.83 2.70
N ARG A 79 -1.71 16.60 1.92
CA ARG A 79 -3.07 17.00 2.30
C ARG A 79 -3.91 15.76 2.59
N GLU A 80 -4.27 15.57 3.85
CA GLU A 80 -5.24 14.57 4.27
C GLU A 80 -6.65 15.12 4.14
N VAL A 81 -7.53 14.38 3.46
CA VAL A 81 -8.96 14.67 3.49
C VAL A 81 -9.73 13.39 3.73
N ALA A 82 -10.49 13.39 4.83
CA ALA A 82 -11.47 12.36 5.10
C ALA A 82 -12.68 12.57 4.17
N THR A 83 -12.93 11.61 3.27
CA THR A 83 -14.12 11.61 2.41
C THR A 83 -14.98 10.40 2.76
N GLY A 84 -16.24 10.65 3.10
CA GLY A 84 -17.25 9.59 3.00
C GLY A 84 -17.53 9.38 1.52
N LEU A 85 -17.09 8.25 0.95
CA LEU A 85 -17.47 7.86 -0.41
C LEU A 85 -18.94 7.43 -0.39
N ALA A 86 -19.85 8.39 -0.36
CA ALA A 86 -21.28 8.14 -0.56
C ALA A 86 -21.48 7.76 -2.03
N GLY A 87 -21.44 6.47 -2.33
CA GLY A 87 -22.03 5.97 -3.57
C GLY A 87 -23.55 6.09 -3.48
N ASP A 88 -24.23 6.20 -4.63
CA ASP A 88 -25.70 6.28 -4.75
C ASP A 88 -26.46 5.03 -4.25
N THR A 89 -25.81 4.17 -3.48
CA THR A 89 -26.42 3.03 -2.80
C THR A 89 -26.31 3.27 -1.29
N GLU A 90 -27.42 3.09 -0.57
CA GLU A 90 -27.57 3.22 0.90
C GLU A 90 -26.72 2.21 1.71
N VAL A 91 -25.50 1.90 1.27
CA VAL A 91 -24.53 1.12 2.02
C VAL A 91 -23.67 2.09 2.78
N MET A 92 -23.87 2.12 4.10
CA MET A 92 -23.08 2.82 5.11
C MET A 92 -21.59 2.94 4.71
N ALA A 93 -21.26 4.03 4.02
CA ALA A 93 -19.94 4.22 3.43
C ALA A 93 -18.93 4.39 4.55
N ARG A 94 -17.98 3.46 4.66
CA ARG A 94 -16.88 3.62 5.61
C ARG A 94 -16.11 4.88 5.22
N PRO A 95 -15.74 5.74 6.19
CA PRO A 95 -14.95 6.94 5.90
C PRO A 95 -13.59 6.51 5.35
N VAL A 96 -13.28 6.91 4.12
CA VAL A 96 -11.99 6.66 3.45
C VAL A 96 -11.20 7.96 3.49
N THR A 97 -9.98 7.91 4.00
CA THR A 97 -9.08 9.07 4.02
C THR A 97 -8.25 9.08 2.75
N LEU A 98 -8.44 10.09 1.91
CA LEU A 98 -7.59 10.32 0.75
C LEU A 98 -6.43 11.25 1.13
N VAL A 99 -5.21 10.86 0.82
CA VAL A 99 -4.02 11.68 1.09
C VAL A 99 -3.35 12.05 -0.23
N ASP A 100 -3.34 13.34 -0.57
CA ASP A 100 -2.58 13.87 -1.70
C ASP A 100 -1.14 14.13 -1.26
N VAL A 101 -0.20 13.36 -1.83
CA VAL A 101 1.22 13.51 -1.53
C VAL A 101 1.91 14.32 -2.63
N PRO A 102 2.66 15.37 -2.29
CA PRO A 102 3.49 16.12 -3.22
C PRO A 102 4.38 15.23 -4.09
N GLY A 103 4.30 15.39 -5.41
CA GLY A 103 5.11 14.64 -6.38
C GLY A 103 6.45 15.28 -6.72
N HIS A 104 6.87 16.33 -5.99
CA HIS A 104 8.12 17.02 -6.26
C HIS A 104 9.31 16.25 -5.65
N LEU A 105 10.45 16.23 -6.34
CA LEU A 105 11.60 15.38 -5.98
C LEU A 105 12.06 15.53 -4.53
N ARG A 106 11.96 16.74 -3.95
CA ARG A 106 12.39 17.02 -2.57
C ARG A 106 11.49 16.41 -1.48
N VAL A 107 10.22 16.17 -1.79
CA VAL A 107 9.18 15.75 -0.84
C VAL A 107 8.51 14.44 -1.26
N ARG A 108 9.05 13.79 -2.30
CA ARG A 108 8.47 12.57 -2.88
C ARG A 108 8.51 11.37 -1.96
N ASP A 109 9.25 11.40 -0.86
CA ASP A 109 9.36 10.31 0.13
C ASP A 109 8.42 10.53 1.33
N ALA A 110 7.71 11.67 1.38
CA ALA A 110 6.81 11.98 2.48
C ALA A 110 5.74 10.90 2.67
N TRP A 111 5.29 10.24 1.59
CA TRP A 111 4.28 9.17 1.64
C TRP A 111 4.62 8.03 2.60
N THR A 112 5.92 7.79 2.88
CA THR A 112 6.39 6.75 3.82
C THR A 112 5.77 6.88 5.21
N GLY A 113 5.41 8.10 5.63
CA GLY A 113 4.72 8.36 6.90
C GLY A 113 3.33 7.72 7.00
N TRP A 114 2.63 7.58 5.86
CA TRP A 114 1.24 7.10 5.79
C TRP A 114 1.10 5.63 5.40
N VAL A 115 2.20 4.95 5.04
CA VAL A 115 2.17 3.56 4.50
C VAL A 115 1.55 2.56 5.48
N LYS A 116 1.74 2.78 6.79
CA LYS A 116 1.25 1.86 7.84
C LYS A 116 -0.26 1.72 7.86
N ASP A 117 -0.99 2.79 7.53
CA ASP A 117 -2.46 2.86 7.58
C ASP A 117 -3.09 2.80 6.17
N THR A 118 -2.25 2.67 5.14
CA THR A 118 -2.68 2.62 3.74
C THR A 118 -3.32 1.28 3.40
N GLN A 119 -4.49 1.31 2.76
CA GLN A 119 -5.17 0.14 2.18
C GLN A 119 -5.19 0.14 0.66
N GLY A 120 -4.80 1.24 0.02
CA GLY A 120 -4.73 1.34 -1.43
C GLY A 120 -3.91 2.53 -1.88
N ILE A 121 -3.33 2.42 -3.07
CA ILE A 121 -2.53 3.48 -3.67
C ILE A 121 -3.08 3.75 -5.07
N VAL A 122 -3.31 5.02 -5.40
CA VAL A 122 -3.61 5.47 -6.76
C VAL A 122 -2.38 6.21 -7.26
N PHE A 123 -1.67 5.60 -8.20
CA PHE A 123 -0.52 6.18 -8.85
C PHE A 123 -0.97 6.91 -10.13
N VAL A 124 -0.99 8.24 -10.09
CA VAL A 124 -1.51 9.09 -11.16
C VAL A 124 -0.40 9.47 -12.13
N VAL A 125 -0.63 9.23 -13.41
CA VAL A 125 0.30 9.54 -14.52
C VAL A 125 -0.36 10.50 -15.49
N ASP A 126 0.38 11.49 -15.98
CA ASP A 126 -0.08 12.35 -17.08
C ASP A 126 0.04 11.61 -18.42
N ALA A 127 -1.09 11.34 -19.08
CA ALA A 127 -1.09 10.65 -20.37
C ALA A 127 -0.47 11.48 -21.51
N THR A 128 -0.36 12.80 -21.35
CA THR A 128 0.12 13.73 -22.40
C THR A 128 1.61 14.02 -22.32
N ASP A 129 2.21 13.84 -21.14
CA ASP A 129 3.61 14.17 -20.86
C ASP A 129 4.40 12.93 -20.37
N PHE A 130 3.93 11.74 -20.74
CA PHE A 130 4.51 10.49 -20.25
C PHE A 130 5.90 10.17 -20.85
N LEU A 131 6.07 10.30 -22.17
CA LEU A 131 7.30 9.91 -22.88
C LEU A 131 8.61 10.55 -22.39
N PRO A 132 8.67 11.88 -22.15
CA PRO A 132 9.89 12.53 -21.66
C PRO A 132 10.23 12.10 -20.22
N HIS A 133 9.21 11.80 -19.41
CA HIS A 133 9.36 11.50 -17.98
C HIS A 133 9.31 10.00 -17.61
N LYS A 134 9.11 9.12 -18.59
CA LYS A 134 8.90 7.66 -18.39
C LYS A 134 9.87 7.00 -17.41
N THR A 135 11.16 7.34 -17.46
CA THR A 135 12.20 6.72 -16.63
C THR A 135 12.06 7.17 -15.17
N SER A 136 11.86 8.48 -14.93
CA SER A 136 11.62 9.00 -13.58
C SER A 136 10.32 8.48 -12.98
N ILE A 137 9.28 8.30 -13.82
CA ILE A 137 8.00 7.71 -13.41
C ILE A 137 8.19 6.23 -13.03
N ALA A 138 8.96 5.48 -13.81
CA ALA A 138 9.28 4.08 -13.54
C ALA A 138 10.08 3.92 -12.24
N GLU A 139 11.09 4.76 -12.00
CA GLU A 139 11.86 4.79 -10.75
C GLU A 139 10.95 5.05 -9.54
N GLN A 140 10.09 6.09 -9.62
CA GLN A 140 9.17 6.42 -8.54
C GLN A 140 8.17 5.29 -8.27
N LEU A 141 7.64 4.66 -9.32
CA LEU A 141 6.73 3.51 -9.17
C LEU A 141 7.47 2.28 -8.60
N TYR A 142 8.72 2.06 -9.00
CA TYR A 142 9.56 1.00 -8.45
C TYR A 142 9.79 1.19 -6.95
N ASP A 143 10.13 2.40 -6.50
CA ASP A 143 10.33 2.71 -5.08
C ASP A 143 9.08 2.37 -4.24
N VAL A 144 7.90 2.66 -4.77
CA VAL A 144 6.62 2.31 -4.14
C VAL A 144 6.41 0.78 -4.13
N LEU A 145 6.61 0.10 -5.28
CA LEU A 145 6.43 -1.35 -5.39
C LEU A 145 7.42 -2.14 -4.52
N ALA A 146 8.66 -1.67 -4.43
CA ALA A 146 9.73 -2.33 -3.70
C ALA A 146 9.61 -2.14 -2.17
N HIS A 147 8.81 -1.17 -1.71
CA HIS A 147 8.73 -0.85 -0.30
C HIS A 147 8.24 -2.05 0.55
N PRO A 148 8.97 -2.46 1.61
CA PRO A 148 8.69 -3.70 2.35
C PRO A 148 7.27 -3.78 2.91
N VAL A 149 6.74 -2.67 3.42
CA VAL A 149 5.38 -2.62 4.00
C VAL A 149 4.30 -2.80 2.93
N ILE A 150 4.52 -2.28 1.71
CA ILE A 150 3.59 -2.42 0.59
C ILE A 150 3.54 -3.89 0.15
N GLN A 151 4.70 -4.54 0.03
CA GLN A 151 4.79 -5.96 -0.32
C GLN A 151 4.19 -6.86 0.77
N GLN A 152 4.56 -6.63 2.04
CA GLN A 152 4.11 -7.44 3.17
C GLN A 152 2.59 -7.37 3.34
N ASN A 153 2.00 -6.19 3.17
CA ASN A 153 0.56 -5.97 3.33
C ASN A 153 -0.23 -6.22 2.03
N ARG A 154 0.45 -6.53 0.91
CA ARG A 154 -0.14 -6.69 -0.43
C ARG A 154 -1.08 -5.54 -0.79
N ILE A 155 -0.63 -4.31 -0.59
CA ILE A 155 -1.44 -3.12 -0.84
C ILE A 155 -1.71 -3.01 -2.35
N PRO A 156 -2.98 -2.94 -2.79
CA PRO A 156 -3.31 -2.79 -4.20
C PRO A 156 -2.91 -1.40 -4.72
N ILE A 157 -2.36 -1.37 -5.93
CA ILE A 157 -1.93 -0.14 -6.62
C ILE A 157 -2.73 -0.01 -7.92
N LEU A 158 -3.43 1.11 -8.07
CA LEU A 158 -4.12 1.50 -9.29
C LEU A 158 -3.26 2.48 -10.08
N LEU A 159 -2.91 2.14 -11.31
CA LEU A 159 -2.30 3.07 -12.26
C LEU A 159 -3.39 3.90 -12.95
N ALA A 160 -3.51 5.18 -12.59
CA ALA A 160 -4.50 6.10 -13.13
C ALA A 160 -3.86 7.02 -14.19
N CYS A 161 -4.21 6.81 -15.47
CA CYS A 161 -3.78 7.70 -16.55
C CYS A 161 -4.74 8.90 -16.65
N ASN A 162 -4.24 10.10 -16.32
CA ASN A 162 -5.00 11.34 -16.31
C ASN A 162 -4.76 12.16 -17.60
N LYS A 163 -5.60 13.17 -17.83
CA LYS A 163 -5.57 14.07 -19.02
C LYS A 163 -5.84 13.37 -20.36
N ILE A 164 -6.58 12.26 -20.34
CA ILE A 164 -7.00 11.52 -21.54
C ILE A 164 -7.93 12.32 -22.45
N ASP A 165 -8.55 13.39 -21.93
CA ASP A 165 -9.38 14.34 -22.65
C ASP A 165 -8.60 15.18 -23.68
N MET A 166 -7.26 15.24 -23.58
CA MET A 166 -6.41 15.99 -24.54
C MET A 166 -6.24 15.31 -25.92
N GLY A 167 -7.09 14.33 -26.23
CA GLY A 167 -7.24 13.74 -27.56
C GLY A 167 -5.92 13.27 -28.16
N LEU A 168 -5.52 13.88 -29.27
CA LEU A 168 -4.33 13.53 -30.05
C LEU A 168 -3.00 13.62 -29.28
N LYS A 169 -2.95 14.38 -28.17
CA LYS A 169 -1.73 14.50 -27.35
C LYS A 169 -1.63 13.42 -26.27
N ALA A 170 -2.74 12.75 -25.94
CA ALA A 170 -2.76 11.75 -24.89
C ALA A 170 -2.36 10.38 -25.45
N HIS A 171 -1.45 9.69 -24.76
CA HIS A 171 -1.14 8.30 -25.05
C HIS A 171 -2.25 7.37 -24.52
N SER A 172 -2.46 6.24 -25.21
CA SER A 172 -3.40 5.22 -24.74
C SER A 172 -2.89 4.55 -23.46
N VAL A 173 -3.83 4.08 -22.64
CA VAL A 173 -3.50 3.37 -21.38
C VAL A 173 -2.64 2.13 -21.65
N ASP A 174 -2.93 1.39 -22.73
CA ASP A 174 -2.15 0.21 -23.11
C ASP A 174 -0.72 0.57 -23.53
N PHE A 175 -0.53 1.70 -24.22
CA PHE A 175 0.79 2.18 -24.60
C PHE A 175 1.61 2.56 -23.35
N ILE A 176 1.00 3.33 -22.44
CA ILE A 176 1.64 3.74 -21.18
C ILE A 176 2.02 2.50 -20.37
N ARG A 177 1.10 1.54 -20.22
CA ARG A 177 1.34 0.28 -19.50
C ARG A 177 2.56 -0.46 -20.07
N LYS A 178 2.53 -0.80 -21.37
CA LYS A 178 3.61 -1.57 -22.02
C LYS A 178 4.95 -0.85 -21.92
N ARG A 179 4.95 0.47 -22.05
CA ARG A 179 6.19 1.25 -22.00
C ARG A 179 6.73 1.34 -20.57
N LEU A 180 5.85 1.50 -19.58
CA LEU A 180 6.21 1.54 -18.17
C LEU A 180 6.74 0.19 -17.67
N GLU A 181 6.13 -0.92 -18.08
CA GLU A 181 6.63 -2.28 -17.83
C GLU A 181 8.07 -2.43 -18.34
N LYS A 182 8.33 -2.03 -19.59
CA LYS A 182 9.68 -2.09 -20.16
C LYS A 182 10.70 -1.24 -19.40
N GLU A 183 10.32 -0.05 -18.93
CA GLU A 183 11.22 0.82 -18.16
C GLU A 183 11.45 0.26 -16.74
N LEU A 184 10.43 -0.34 -16.12
CA LEU A 184 10.57 -1.04 -14.83
C LEU A 184 11.54 -2.22 -14.94
N ASP A 185 11.45 -3.02 -15.99
CA ASP A 185 12.41 -4.11 -16.24
C ASP A 185 13.84 -3.59 -16.35
N GLN A 186 14.03 -2.43 -16.99
CA GLN A 186 15.33 -1.78 -17.10
C GLN A 186 15.85 -1.25 -15.76
N VAL A 187 14.98 -0.67 -14.93
CA VAL A 187 15.32 -0.21 -13.58
C VAL A 187 15.72 -1.40 -12.71
N CYS A 188 14.92 -2.48 -12.71
CA CYS A 188 15.22 -3.73 -12.02
C CYS A 188 16.56 -4.34 -12.47
N GLY A 189 16.77 -4.45 -13.78
CA GLY A 189 18.00 -5.01 -14.35
C GLY A 189 19.24 -4.15 -14.09
N GLY A 190 19.09 -2.82 -14.14
CA GLY A 190 20.17 -1.86 -13.89
C GLY A 190 20.64 -1.81 -12.44
N LEU A 191 19.74 -2.08 -11.48
CA LEU A 191 20.09 -2.20 -10.06
C LEU A 191 20.86 -3.49 -9.76
N ASN A 192 20.51 -4.60 -10.42
CA ASN A 192 21.21 -5.89 -10.27
C ASN A 192 22.64 -5.87 -10.84
N GLY A 193 22.95 -4.96 -11.76
CA GLY A 193 24.30 -4.76 -12.30
C GLY A 193 25.18 -3.79 -11.51
N ARG A 194 24.65 -3.18 -10.43
CA ARG A 194 25.37 -2.23 -9.55
C ARG A 194 25.67 -2.80 -8.16
N ALA A 195 25.31 -4.07 -7.90
CA ALA A 195 25.56 -4.79 -6.64
C ALA A 195 26.86 -5.61 -6.71
#